data_AF-A0A838SLS7-F1
#
_entry.id   AF-A0A838SLS7-F1
#
_cell.length_a   1.000
_cell.length_b   1.000
_cell.length_c   1.000
_cell.angle_alpha   90.00
_cell.angle_beta   90.00
_cell.angle_gamma   90.00
#
_symmetry.space_group_name_H-M   'P 1'
#
loop_
_entity.id
_entity.type
_entity.pdbx_description
1 polymer ?
#
loop_
_entity_poly.entity_id
_entity_poly.type
_entity_poly.pdbx_seq_one_letter_code
_entity_poly.pdbx_strand_id
1 'polypeptide(L)'
;MRALLSRRGAVGAVVGSVAVALTAVAPAGPVVAEQEVGRSDVAVSAPTSQTQITLQRMGTGNLGDIARASARRAAGTTRAPASADPTYEIPKPKRPNAAPDNRVTPANVPTPDVRRVTGRFPDTLPFQSLTAVDSRYANNGNQFTNEPPDQALCVGNGFTMASVNTAIAVYDRTGAQLAPTAAINEFFGLAPQINRETARPTFGPFAFDPVCYFDPDVKRWFYVVTELDQDVFSGNFTGVTNLYLAVSMTADPLGDYAFFGINTTNGDSTDRGCPCFDDFPHVGADSNGFYITANRFSLFEPFFNGAQVHAISKRGLARAADGSGSAPTLVSINAGSIDGDPSFTVQPATTPAGGTYAPDREYFLSTTDFDTAKESKIGVWALSNTDSLDSAEPAVRLSRRTIPSLTYALEPKVEQKPGRSPLGDLIGEPLNVLDSGSDMSEVKYVQGRLFGAIGTAVGRDGRKRDGVLWVQVQPTFADGRVDGRVVRQGYVAVGNRNSVMYPAIGVNADGQGAMVMSLAGPNAFPSPSYVKMNLNGVRGPVRVPEFGQRPDDGFTCYAAFVGSRDRGCRWGDYSSAVADGRGRIWMATEFIPDDARLPFANWATIVMRHTP
;
A
#
# COMPACT_ATOMS: atom_id res chain seq x y z
N MET A 1 -55.18 -29.89 34.27
CA MET A 1 -55.89 -29.04 35.24
C MET A 1 -56.07 -27.66 34.62
N ARG A 2 -57.35 -27.27 34.41
CA ARG A 2 -57.94 -25.92 34.31
C ARG A 2 -57.15 -24.82 33.56
N ALA A 3 -57.59 -24.38 32.37
CA ALA A 3 -58.69 -23.41 32.13
C ALA A 3 -58.24 -21.95 32.44
N LEU A 4 -58.58 -20.86 31.74
CA LEU A 4 -59.56 -20.47 30.70
C LEU A 4 -59.31 -18.92 30.52
N LEU A 5 -59.28 -18.27 29.35
CA LEU A 5 -60.36 -17.52 28.64
C LEU A 5 -59.65 -16.53 27.68
N SER A 6 -59.80 -16.55 26.34
CA SER A 6 -60.90 -16.06 25.46
C SER A 6 -61.22 -14.57 25.64
N ARG A 7 -61.21 -13.69 24.62
CA ARG A 7 -62.20 -13.51 23.51
C ARG A 7 -61.59 -12.54 22.46
N ARG A 8 -61.59 -12.79 21.14
CA ARG A 8 -62.64 -12.84 20.09
C ARG A 8 -62.99 -11.49 19.43
N GLY A 9 -62.92 -11.50 18.08
CA GLY A 9 -63.60 -10.63 17.10
C GLY A 9 -62.82 -10.64 15.77
N ALA A 10 -63.02 -11.59 14.83
CA ALA A 10 -64.08 -11.69 13.80
C ALA A 10 -64.12 -10.46 12.85
N VAL A 11 -64.20 -10.50 11.52
CA VAL A 11 -64.47 -11.51 10.47
C VAL A 11 -64.16 -10.81 9.12
N GLY A 12 -63.80 -11.55 8.06
CA GLY A 12 -63.90 -11.03 6.69
C GLY A 12 -63.12 -11.84 5.65
N ALA A 13 -63.66 -12.97 5.22
CA ALA A 13 -63.11 -13.78 4.13
C ALA A 13 -63.58 -13.26 2.76
N VAL A 14 -62.70 -13.30 1.75
CA VAL A 14 -63.09 -13.46 0.33
C VAL A 14 -62.16 -14.47 -0.33
N VAL A 15 -62.79 -15.43 -0.98
CA VAL A 15 -62.22 -16.57 -1.72
C VAL A 15 -61.81 -16.11 -3.13
N GLY A 16 -60.67 -16.60 -3.63
CA GLY A 16 -60.23 -16.40 -5.01
C GLY A 16 -59.29 -17.52 -5.48
N SER A 17 -59.70 -18.20 -6.54
CA SER A 17 -59.27 -19.51 -7.04
C SER A 17 -57.85 -19.62 -7.63
N VAL A 18 -57.39 -20.87 -7.65
CA VAL A 18 -56.18 -21.50 -8.23
C VAL A 18 -55.79 -21.04 -9.64
N ALA A 19 -54.47 -20.89 -9.88
CA ALA A 19 -53.82 -21.24 -11.15
C ALA A 19 -52.38 -21.73 -10.90
N VAL A 20 -52.15 -23.04 -11.12
CA VAL A 20 -50.83 -23.65 -11.20
C VAL A 20 -50.34 -23.48 -12.64
N ALA A 21 -49.22 -22.80 -12.83
CA ALA A 21 -48.50 -22.77 -14.10
C ALA A 21 -47.05 -23.26 -13.86
N LEU A 22 -46.74 -24.44 -14.38
CA LEU A 22 -45.36 -24.86 -14.61
C LEU A 22 -44.79 -24.01 -15.75
N THR A 23 -43.70 -23.28 -15.47
CA THR A 23 -42.83 -22.72 -16.51
C THR A 23 -41.37 -22.98 -16.17
N ALA A 24 -40.64 -23.40 -17.22
CA ALA A 24 -39.31 -23.97 -17.24
C ALA A 24 -38.22 -23.15 -16.52
N VAL A 25 -37.31 -23.87 -15.86
CA VAL A 25 -36.06 -23.36 -15.30
C VAL A 25 -35.10 -23.00 -16.44
N ALA A 26 -34.83 -21.71 -16.62
CA ALA A 26 -33.66 -21.22 -17.36
C ALA A 26 -32.48 -21.02 -16.37
N PRO A 27 -31.22 -21.24 -16.78
CA PRO A 27 -30.09 -21.09 -15.89
C PRO A 27 -29.88 -19.60 -15.55
N ALA A 28 -29.87 -19.29 -14.25
CA ALA A 28 -29.55 -17.96 -13.75
C ALA A 28 -28.09 -17.61 -14.08
N GLY A 29 -27.89 -16.53 -14.83
CA GLY A 29 -26.60 -15.85 -14.91
C GLY A 29 -26.20 -15.21 -13.57
N PRO A 30 -24.96 -14.75 -13.41
CA PRO A 30 -24.48 -14.19 -12.15
C PRO A 30 -25.31 -12.96 -11.76
N VAL A 31 -25.89 -13.01 -10.57
CA VAL A 31 -26.69 -11.94 -9.98
C VAL A 31 -25.75 -10.79 -9.61
N VAL A 32 -25.86 -9.67 -10.32
CA VAL A 32 -25.39 -8.37 -9.85
C VAL A 32 -26.42 -7.90 -8.83
N ALA A 33 -26.07 -7.90 -7.54
CA ALA A 33 -26.95 -7.38 -6.51
C ALA A 33 -26.93 -5.84 -6.52
N GLU A 34 -28.03 -5.21 -6.94
CA GLU A 34 -28.34 -3.83 -6.57
C GLU A 34 -29.00 -3.87 -5.20
N GLN A 35 -28.32 -3.33 -4.19
CA GLN A 35 -28.86 -3.15 -2.83
C GLN A 35 -29.30 -1.69 -2.68
N GLU A 36 -30.51 -1.45 -2.15
CA GLU A 36 -31.04 -0.12 -1.83
C GLU A 36 -30.14 0.59 -0.80
N VAL A 37 -29.76 1.82 -1.14
CA VAL A 37 -28.77 2.64 -0.43
C VAL A 37 -29.43 3.47 0.67
N GLY A 38 -28.95 3.30 1.90
CA GLY A 38 -29.26 4.16 3.04
C GLY A 38 -28.63 5.57 2.92
N ARG A 39 -29.24 6.53 3.62
CA ARG A 39 -28.95 7.97 3.63
C ARG A 39 -27.44 8.30 3.66
N SER A 40 -26.96 9.06 2.68
CA SER A 40 -25.59 9.59 2.58
C SER A 40 -25.36 10.82 3.47
N ASP A 41 -24.18 10.95 4.07
CA ASP A 41 -23.75 12.18 4.74
C ASP A 41 -23.50 13.33 3.74
N VAL A 42 -23.60 14.57 4.22
CA VAL A 42 -23.41 15.79 3.43
C VAL A 42 -21.93 15.95 3.09
N ALA A 43 -21.59 16.23 1.83
CA ALA A 43 -20.22 16.58 1.43
C ALA A 43 -19.70 17.76 2.26
N VAL A 44 -18.60 17.55 2.98
CA VAL A 44 -18.01 18.57 3.85
C VAL A 44 -16.83 19.22 3.12
N SER A 45 -16.91 20.54 2.96
CA SER A 45 -15.78 21.42 2.62
C SER A 45 -15.46 22.20 3.89
N ALA A 46 -14.92 21.53 4.91
CA ALA A 46 -14.49 22.21 6.14
C ALA A 46 -13.09 22.79 5.92
N PRO A 47 -12.73 23.91 6.58
CA PRO A 47 -11.35 24.34 6.63
C PRO A 47 -10.52 23.23 7.26
N THR A 48 -9.74 22.54 6.45
CA THR A 48 -8.65 21.71 6.94
C THR A 48 -7.53 22.63 7.43
N SER A 49 -6.84 22.26 8.50
CA SER A 49 -5.60 22.93 8.87
C SER A 49 -4.64 22.78 7.69
N GLN A 50 -4.15 23.91 7.18
CA GLN A 50 -3.21 23.95 6.06
C GLN A 50 -2.02 24.82 6.44
N THR A 51 -0.84 24.32 6.13
CA THR A 51 0.41 25.06 6.29
C THR A 51 1.13 25.11 4.94
N GLN A 52 1.65 26.29 4.61
CA GLN A 52 2.47 26.47 3.42
C GLN A 52 3.93 26.60 3.81
N ILE A 53 4.79 25.80 3.18
CA ILE A 53 6.20 25.69 3.51
C ILE A 53 6.99 25.73 2.20
N THR A 54 8.02 26.58 2.10
CA THR A 54 8.97 26.47 0.98
C THR A 54 9.81 25.22 1.18
N LEU A 55 9.78 24.30 0.20
CA LEU A 55 10.57 23.07 0.28
C LEU A 55 12.07 23.39 0.37
N GLN A 56 12.75 22.67 1.26
CA GLN A 56 14.19 22.80 1.41
C GLN A 56 14.88 21.77 0.52
N ARG A 57 15.81 22.24 -0.32
CA ARG A 57 16.71 21.37 -1.09
C ARG A 57 17.83 20.90 -0.16
N MET A 58 17.89 19.60 0.07
CA MET A 58 18.79 18.94 1.01
C MET A 58 20.13 18.54 0.37
N GLY A 59 20.13 18.29 -0.93
CA GLY A 59 21.33 17.84 -1.63
C GLY A 59 21.04 17.27 -3.01
N THR A 60 22.00 16.52 -3.52
CA THR A 60 21.91 15.81 -4.80
C THR A 60 22.65 14.47 -4.72
N GLY A 61 22.25 13.50 -5.54
CA GLY A 61 22.96 12.23 -5.67
C GLY A 61 22.67 11.57 -7.01
N ASN A 62 23.67 10.84 -7.53
CA ASN A 62 23.55 10.08 -8.77
C ASN A 62 23.33 8.60 -8.43
N LEU A 63 22.14 8.07 -8.74
CA LEU A 63 21.77 6.72 -8.30
C LEU A 63 22.73 5.66 -8.89
N GLY A 64 23.07 5.77 -10.17
CA GLY A 64 23.95 4.83 -10.85
C GLY A 64 25.38 4.84 -10.31
N ASP A 65 25.94 6.02 -10.04
CA ASP A 65 27.28 6.16 -9.47
C ASP A 65 27.34 5.65 -8.04
N ILE A 66 26.33 5.96 -7.22
CA ILE A 66 26.22 5.47 -5.84
C ILE A 66 26.14 3.94 -5.82
N ALA A 67 25.27 3.35 -6.65
CA ALA A 67 25.16 1.90 -6.82
C ALA A 67 26.51 1.24 -7.19
N ARG A 68 27.20 1.79 -8.19
CA ARG A 68 28.50 1.27 -8.65
C ARG A 68 29.59 1.44 -7.59
N ALA A 69 29.62 2.56 -6.88
CA ALA A 69 30.57 2.81 -5.81
C ALA A 69 30.37 1.84 -4.64
N SER A 70 29.11 1.61 -4.25
CA SER A 70 28.73 0.66 -3.20
C SER A 70 29.20 -0.77 -3.53
N ALA A 71 28.92 -1.23 -4.76
CA ALA A 71 29.35 -2.56 -5.22
C ALA A 71 30.87 -2.73 -5.26
N ARG A 72 31.63 -1.69 -5.62
CA ARG A 72 33.11 -1.72 -5.61
C ARG A 72 33.66 -1.88 -4.20
N ARG A 73 33.05 -1.23 -3.19
CA ARG A 73 33.44 -1.38 -1.78
C ARG A 73 33.16 -2.81 -1.28
N ALA A 74 32.01 -3.37 -1.65
CA ALA A 74 31.63 -4.73 -1.27
C ALA A 74 32.52 -5.84 -1.87
N ALA A 75 33.16 -5.60 -3.02
CA ALA A 75 34.04 -6.58 -3.67
C ALA A 75 35.36 -6.82 -2.92
N GLY A 76 35.73 -5.95 -1.96
CA GLY A 76 37.01 -6.00 -1.25
C GLY A 76 36.93 -6.40 0.23
N THR A 77 35.75 -6.76 0.75
CA THR A 77 35.48 -6.90 2.19
C THR A 77 34.89 -8.28 2.51
N THR A 78 35.16 -8.78 3.72
CA THR A 78 34.44 -9.94 4.25
C THR A 78 33.03 -9.50 4.62
N ARG A 79 32.01 -10.19 4.08
CA ARG A 79 30.61 -9.90 4.38
C ARG A 79 30.37 -9.92 5.89
N ALA A 80 29.86 -8.82 6.43
CA ALA A 80 29.45 -8.76 7.82
C ALA A 80 28.35 -9.82 8.11
N PRO A 81 28.34 -10.44 9.30
CA PRO A 81 27.29 -11.38 9.68
C PRO A 81 25.92 -10.70 9.61
N ALA A 82 24.91 -11.46 9.17
CA ALA A 82 23.54 -10.98 9.16
C ALA A 82 23.09 -10.66 10.59
N SER A 83 22.27 -9.62 10.75
CA SER A 83 21.68 -9.22 12.02
C SER A 83 20.27 -8.73 11.72
N ALA A 84 19.30 -9.21 12.48
CA ALA A 84 17.94 -8.67 12.46
C ALA A 84 17.98 -7.16 12.72
N ASP A 85 17.06 -6.44 12.10
CA ASP A 85 16.81 -5.04 12.45
C ASP A 85 16.44 -4.95 13.93
N PRO A 86 17.04 -4.04 14.72
CA PRO A 86 16.57 -3.75 16.05
C PRO A 86 15.06 -3.49 16.02
N THR A 87 14.34 -4.17 16.90
CA THR A 87 12.91 -3.99 17.05
C THR A 87 12.64 -2.65 17.71
N TYR A 88 12.52 -1.61 16.90
CA TYR A 88 12.09 -0.30 17.37
C TYR A 88 10.61 -0.36 17.74
N GLU A 89 10.31 -0.37 19.04
CA GLU A 89 8.94 -0.25 19.49
C GLU A 89 8.50 1.22 19.39
N ILE A 90 7.96 1.61 18.23
CA ILE A 90 7.16 2.82 18.13
C ILE A 90 5.79 2.47 18.76
N PRO A 91 5.36 3.18 19.83
CA PRO A 91 4.08 2.94 20.47
C PRO A 91 2.95 3.41 19.54
N LYS A 92 2.62 2.67 18.49
CA LYS A 92 1.43 2.94 17.67
C LYS A 92 0.18 2.56 18.48
N PRO A 93 -0.89 3.37 18.48
CA PRO A 93 -2.16 2.97 19.07
C PRO A 93 -2.60 1.65 18.42
N LYS A 94 -2.95 0.67 19.26
CA LYS A 94 -3.54 -0.56 18.76
C LYS A 94 -4.94 -0.23 18.26
N ARG A 95 -5.26 -0.59 17.01
CA ARG A 95 -6.65 -0.65 16.57
C ARG A 95 -7.44 -1.50 17.60
N PRO A 96 -8.39 -0.91 18.36
CA PRO A 96 -9.22 -1.66 19.29
C PRO A 96 -9.92 -2.73 18.45
N ASN A 97 -9.76 -4.01 18.82
CA ASN A 97 -10.30 -5.21 18.12
C ASN A 97 -9.35 -5.97 17.18
N ALA A 98 -8.06 -5.65 17.09
CA ALA A 98 -7.04 -6.64 16.73
C ALA A 98 -6.85 -7.62 17.91
N ALA A 99 -7.93 -8.34 18.29
CA ALA A 99 -7.81 -9.42 19.25
C ALA A 99 -6.98 -10.54 18.60
N PRO A 100 -6.05 -11.19 19.33
CA PRO A 100 -5.20 -12.28 18.84
C PRO A 100 -5.97 -13.54 18.42
N ASP A 101 -7.30 -13.49 18.44
CA ASP A 101 -8.17 -14.62 18.25
C ASP A 101 -9.00 -14.40 16.99
N ASN A 102 -9.00 -15.40 16.10
CA ASN A 102 -9.96 -15.57 15.00
C ASN A 102 -11.45 -15.53 15.44
N ARG A 103 -11.72 -15.24 16.71
CA ARG A 103 -13.02 -15.04 17.37
C ARG A 103 -13.61 -13.64 17.24
N VAL A 104 -13.10 -12.75 16.40
CA VAL A 104 -13.95 -11.64 15.94
C VAL A 104 -15.10 -12.30 15.19
N THR A 105 -16.26 -12.42 15.85
CA THR A 105 -17.51 -12.89 15.28
C THR A 105 -18.37 -11.70 14.85
N PRO A 106 -18.01 -10.94 13.80
CA PRO A 106 -19.05 -10.32 13.02
C PRO A 106 -19.82 -11.49 12.39
N ALA A 107 -21.03 -11.71 12.88
CA ALA A 107 -22.07 -12.21 12.01
C ALA A 107 -22.03 -11.35 10.73
N ASN A 108 -22.06 -11.99 9.56
CA ASN A 108 -22.15 -11.32 8.25
C ASN A 108 -20.83 -10.72 7.70
N VAL A 109 -19.71 -11.45 7.76
CA VAL A 109 -18.62 -11.28 6.77
C VAL A 109 -19.07 -11.84 5.40
N PRO A 110 -18.64 -11.26 4.27
CA PRO A 110 -19.07 -11.70 2.95
C PRO A 110 -18.60 -13.12 2.63
N THR A 111 -19.44 -13.88 1.90
CA THR A 111 -19.14 -15.24 1.43
C THR A 111 -19.12 -15.28 -0.10
N PRO A 112 -18.14 -14.64 -0.75
CA PRO A 112 -18.08 -14.60 -2.20
C PRO A 112 -17.73 -15.96 -2.80
N ASP A 113 -18.06 -16.12 -4.07
CA ASP A 113 -17.59 -17.25 -4.88
C ASP A 113 -16.08 -17.26 -4.95
N VAL A 114 -15.52 -18.47 -4.89
CA VAL A 114 -14.06 -18.66 -4.96
C VAL A 114 -13.59 -18.72 -6.40
N ARG A 115 -12.50 -18.02 -6.69
CA ARG A 115 -11.80 -18.12 -7.97
C ARG A 115 -10.83 -19.30 -7.94
N ARG A 116 -10.77 -20.01 -9.07
CA ARG A 116 -9.75 -21.03 -9.29
C ARG A 116 -8.37 -20.38 -9.29
N VAL A 117 -7.43 -20.99 -8.58
CA VAL A 117 -6.00 -20.65 -8.65
C VAL A 117 -5.36 -21.50 -9.75
N THR A 118 -4.60 -20.85 -10.63
CA THR A 118 -3.92 -21.50 -11.75
C THR A 118 -2.51 -20.95 -11.89
N GLY A 119 -1.59 -21.75 -12.45
CA GLY A 119 -0.20 -21.33 -12.65
C GLY A 119 -0.03 -20.24 -13.72
N ARG A 120 1.22 -20.08 -14.17
CA ARG A 120 1.66 -19.05 -15.11
C ARG A 120 0.82 -18.98 -16.38
N PHE A 121 0.62 -17.74 -16.85
CA PHE A 121 -0.02 -17.43 -18.13
C PHE A 121 1.04 -16.98 -19.15
N PRO A 122 0.92 -17.36 -20.45
CA PRO A 122 1.93 -17.02 -21.46
C PRO A 122 2.22 -15.51 -21.58
N ASP A 123 1.20 -14.66 -21.43
CA ASP A 123 1.32 -13.19 -21.55
C ASP A 123 1.81 -12.52 -20.26
N THR A 124 2.48 -13.26 -19.39
CA THR A 124 3.10 -12.76 -18.16
C THR A 124 4.57 -13.14 -18.11
N LEU A 125 5.40 -12.12 -17.97
CA LEU A 125 6.84 -12.24 -17.81
C LEU A 125 7.19 -11.83 -16.38
N PRO A 126 7.33 -12.79 -15.46
CA PRO A 126 7.89 -12.55 -14.14
C PRO A 126 9.42 -12.54 -14.19
N PHE A 127 10.02 -11.78 -13.29
CA PHE A 127 11.42 -11.91 -12.89
C PHE A 127 11.54 -11.58 -11.41
N GLN A 128 12.43 -12.29 -10.71
CA GLN A 128 12.78 -11.95 -9.34
C GLN A 128 13.50 -10.61 -9.31
N SER A 129 13.08 -9.74 -8.39
CA SER A 129 13.63 -8.39 -8.22
C SER A 129 14.63 -8.41 -7.06
N LEU A 130 14.31 -7.77 -5.93
CA LEU A 130 15.17 -7.67 -4.76
C LEU A 130 14.85 -8.79 -3.76
N THR A 131 15.88 -9.37 -3.18
CA THR A 131 15.78 -10.37 -2.10
C THR A 131 16.16 -9.76 -0.74
N ALA A 132 15.84 -10.44 0.35
CA ALA A 132 16.37 -10.09 1.67
C ALA A 132 17.91 -10.03 1.68
N VAL A 133 18.57 -10.89 0.89
CA VAL A 133 20.03 -10.92 0.70
C VAL A 133 20.53 -9.64 0.03
N ASP A 134 19.88 -9.21 -1.06
CA ASP A 134 20.25 -7.98 -1.76
C ASP A 134 20.07 -6.76 -0.86
N SER A 135 18.96 -6.70 -0.12
CA SER A 135 18.69 -5.62 0.83
C SER A 135 19.73 -5.57 1.94
N ARG A 136 20.03 -6.73 2.55
CA ARG A 136 21.01 -6.82 3.64
C ARG A 136 22.41 -6.44 3.20
N TYR A 137 22.82 -6.82 1.99
CA TYR A 137 24.20 -6.65 1.51
C TYR A 137 24.42 -5.39 0.66
N ALA A 138 23.37 -4.60 0.40
CA ALA A 138 23.55 -3.22 -0.04
C ALA A 138 24.45 -2.45 0.93
N ASN A 139 25.16 -1.42 0.44
CA ASN A 139 26.09 -0.62 1.24
C ASN A 139 27.11 -1.46 2.03
N ASN A 140 27.79 -2.39 1.37
CA ASN A 140 28.81 -3.24 2.00
C ASN A 140 28.30 -4.07 3.20
N GLY A 141 26.99 -4.35 3.26
CA GLY A 141 26.41 -5.01 4.41
C GLY A 141 26.27 -4.10 5.64
N ASN A 142 26.14 -2.79 5.46
CA ASN A 142 25.81 -1.84 6.52
C ASN A 142 24.29 -1.59 6.68
N GLN A 143 23.46 -2.46 6.08
CA GLN A 143 22.02 -2.53 6.32
C GLN A 143 21.69 -3.61 7.37
N PHE A 144 20.52 -3.50 7.99
CA PHE A 144 19.92 -4.58 8.78
C PHE A 144 19.16 -5.57 7.88
N THR A 145 18.77 -6.72 8.45
CA THR A 145 17.77 -7.59 7.84
C THR A 145 16.40 -7.10 8.27
N ASN A 146 15.63 -6.56 7.32
CA ASN A 146 14.34 -5.91 7.59
C ASN A 146 13.16 -6.82 7.27
N GLU A 147 12.12 -6.72 8.10
CA GLU A 147 10.79 -7.31 7.90
C GLU A 147 9.74 -6.38 8.52
N PRO A 148 8.53 -6.27 7.94
CA PRO A 148 8.08 -6.94 6.71
C PRO A 148 8.79 -6.39 5.45
N PRO A 149 8.77 -7.11 4.32
CA PRO A 149 9.21 -6.56 3.05
C PRO A 149 8.21 -5.54 2.48
N ASP A 150 8.62 -4.28 2.35
CA ASP A 150 7.74 -3.18 1.90
C ASP A 150 8.13 -2.70 0.50
N GLN A 151 7.33 -3.06 -0.50
CA GLN A 151 7.71 -2.94 -1.90
C GLN A 151 7.25 -1.63 -2.58
N ALA A 152 8.17 -1.00 -3.31
CA ALA A 152 7.87 0.05 -4.30
C ALA A 152 8.07 -0.45 -5.74
N LEU A 153 7.21 0.01 -6.65
CA LEU A 153 7.38 -0.18 -8.10
C LEU A 153 6.97 1.08 -8.87
N CYS A 154 7.83 1.55 -9.76
CA CYS A 154 7.47 2.55 -10.77
C CYS A 154 8.13 2.23 -12.11
N VAL A 155 7.40 2.52 -13.19
CA VAL A 155 7.79 2.15 -14.55
C VAL A 155 7.59 3.32 -15.48
N GLY A 156 8.62 3.63 -16.26
CA GLY A 156 8.67 4.87 -17.02
C GLY A 156 9.84 4.88 -17.97
N ASN A 157 9.69 5.54 -19.12
CA ASN A 157 10.77 5.78 -20.07
C ASN A 157 11.61 4.55 -20.49
N GLY A 158 11.07 3.33 -20.35
CA GLY A 158 11.79 2.08 -20.65
C GLY A 158 12.58 1.46 -19.51
N PHE A 159 12.47 2.00 -18.31
CA PHE A 159 13.04 1.47 -17.09
C PHE A 159 11.95 1.01 -16.12
N THR A 160 12.33 0.12 -15.22
CA THR A 160 11.57 -0.30 -14.06
C THR A 160 12.42 -0.07 -12.84
N MET A 161 11.98 0.80 -11.94
CA MET A 161 12.60 0.97 -10.63
C MET A 161 11.78 0.17 -9.62
N ALA A 162 12.47 -0.68 -8.85
CA ALA A 162 11.90 -1.38 -7.72
C ALA A 162 12.69 -1.02 -6.46
N SER A 163 11.98 -0.96 -5.34
CA SER A 163 12.58 -0.79 -4.02
C SER A 163 11.93 -1.75 -3.05
N VAL A 164 12.66 -2.16 -2.02
CA VAL A 164 12.11 -2.90 -0.89
C VAL A 164 12.86 -2.52 0.38
N ASN A 165 12.11 -2.13 1.42
CA ASN A 165 12.63 -1.60 2.69
C ASN A 165 13.71 -0.52 2.52
N THR A 166 14.99 -0.94 2.44
CA THR A 166 16.17 -0.07 2.43
C THR A 166 17.04 -0.25 1.18
N ALA A 167 16.52 -0.86 0.12
CA ALA A 167 17.28 -1.17 -1.09
C ALA A 167 16.55 -0.80 -2.38
N ILE A 168 17.29 -0.26 -3.35
CA ILE A 168 16.80 0.23 -4.65
C ILE A 168 17.51 -0.52 -5.79
N ALA A 169 16.75 -0.96 -6.79
CA ALA A 169 17.29 -1.48 -8.04
C ALA A 169 16.55 -0.94 -9.26
N VAL A 170 17.27 -0.83 -10.38
CA VAL A 170 16.75 -0.41 -11.68
C VAL A 170 16.96 -1.53 -12.69
N TYR A 171 15.91 -1.86 -13.42
CA TYR A 171 15.85 -2.90 -14.44
C TYR A 171 15.44 -2.31 -15.78
N ASP A 172 15.79 -3.01 -16.85
CA ASP A 172 15.24 -2.76 -18.17
C ASP A 172 13.86 -3.42 -18.34
N ARG A 173 13.28 -3.28 -19.55
CA ARG A 173 11.98 -3.88 -19.87
C ARG A 173 11.95 -5.41 -19.81
N THR A 174 13.10 -6.08 -19.88
CA THR A 174 13.19 -7.55 -19.86
C THR A 174 13.37 -8.11 -18.45
N GLY A 175 13.64 -7.25 -17.47
CA GLY A 175 13.99 -7.64 -16.11
C GLY A 175 15.50 -7.76 -15.88
N ALA A 176 16.33 -7.31 -16.83
CA ALA A 176 17.77 -7.26 -16.63
C ALA A 176 18.12 -6.05 -15.75
N GLN A 177 18.81 -6.31 -14.63
CA GLN A 177 19.27 -5.27 -13.72
C GLN A 177 20.36 -4.42 -14.39
N LEU A 178 20.21 -3.10 -14.35
CA LEU A 178 21.06 -2.14 -15.08
C LEU A 178 22.20 -1.54 -14.25
N ALA A 179 22.06 -1.58 -12.93
CA ALA A 179 23.10 -1.20 -11.98
C ALA A 179 23.00 -2.06 -10.72
N PRO A 180 24.09 -2.24 -9.95
CA PRO A 180 24.01 -2.93 -8.66
C PRO A 180 22.95 -2.34 -7.73
N THR A 181 22.53 -3.11 -6.73
CA THR A 181 21.58 -2.64 -5.72
C THR A 181 22.21 -1.52 -4.88
N ALA A 182 21.50 -0.41 -4.72
CA ALA A 182 21.88 0.70 -3.86
C ALA A 182 21.12 0.65 -2.54
N ALA A 183 21.75 1.10 -1.45
CA ALA A 183 21.05 1.35 -0.20
C ALA A 183 20.34 2.72 -0.23
N ILE A 184 19.16 2.81 0.38
CA ILE A 184 18.41 4.07 0.49
C ILE A 184 19.24 5.16 1.19
N ASN A 185 19.88 4.84 2.31
CA ASN A 185 20.70 5.81 3.03
C ASN A 185 21.85 6.34 2.15
N GLU A 186 22.58 5.46 1.45
CA GLU A 186 23.65 5.91 0.53
C GLU A 186 23.08 6.77 -0.60
N PHE A 187 21.90 6.42 -1.14
CA PHE A 187 21.27 7.19 -2.21
C PHE A 187 20.98 8.63 -1.76
N PHE A 188 20.40 8.83 -0.58
CA PHE A 188 20.13 10.15 -0.03
C PHE A 188 21.36 10.86 0.57
N GLY A 189 22.54 10.23 0.55
CA GLY A 189 23.75 10.76 1.17
C GLY A 189 23.73 10.74 2.71
N LEU A 190 22.85 9.94 3.30
CA LEU A 190 22.75 9.73 4.74
C LEU A 190 23.84 8.76 5.21
N ALA A 191 24.16 8.82 6.51
CA ALA A 191 25.02 7.83 7.13
C ALA A 191 24.44 6.41 6.96
N PRO A 192 25.27 5.37 6.82
CA PRO A 192 24.80 3.98 6.76
C PRO A 192 23.86 3.65 7.92
N GLN A 193 22.83 2.81 7.68
CA GLN A 193 21.87 2.41 8.72
C GLN A 193 22.61 1.91 9.98
N ILE A 194 23.67 1.13 9.79
CA ILE A 194 24.62 0.79 10.84
C ILE A 194 26.02 0.62 10.25
N ASN A 195 26.98 1.40 10.74
CA ASN A 195 28.39 1.25 10.42
C ASN A 195 29.05 0.31 11.44
N ARG A 196 29.56 -0.83 10.95
CA ARG A 196 30.23 -1.87 11.76
C ARG A 196 31.75 -1.82 11.70
N GLU A 197 32.34 -0.89 10.95
CA GLU A 197 33.79 -0.78 10.75
C GLU A 197 34.50 -0.06 11.91
N THR A 198 33.72 0.58 12.78
CA THR A 198 34.22 1.28 13.98
C THR A 198 34.33 0.34 15.18
N ALA A 199 35.25 0.64 16.12
CA ALA A 199 35.44 -0.17 17.34
C ALA A 199 34.16 -0.32 18.19
N ARG A 200 33.23 0.62 18.05
CA ARG A 200 31.84 0.53 18.51
C ARG A 200 30.94 0.83 17.32
N PRO A 201 29.94 0.00 17.00
CA PRO A 201 29.01 0.30 15.91
C PRO A 201 28.37 1.68 16.07
N THR A 202 28.13 2.36 14.95
CA THR A 202 27.43 3.64 14.91
C THR A 202 26.20 3.55 14.02
N PHE A 203 25.17 4.32 14.35
CA PHE A 203 23.86 4.27 13.69
C PHE A 203 23.64 5.51 12.85
N GLY A 204 23.03 5.32 11.68
CA GLY A 204 22.56 6.41 10.83
C GLY A 204 21.03 6.56 10.91
N PRO A 205 20.48 7.56 10.22
CA PRO A 205 19.04 7.72 10.04
C PRO A 205 18.30 6.43 9.65
N PHE A 206 17.12 6.23 10.21
CA PHE A 206 16.26 5.09 9.88
C PHE A 206 15.30 5.47 8.76
N ALA A 207 15.67 5.14 7.52
CA ALA A 207 14.83 5.35 6.34
C ALA A 207 14.05 4.08 5.97
N PHE A 208 12.74 4.21 5.74
CA PHE A 208 11.83 3.09 5.46
C PHE A 208 10.62 3.54 4.63
N ASP A 209 9.72 2.61 4.36
CA ASP A 209 8.53 2.77 3.51
C ASP A 209 8.78 3.47 2.16
N PRO A 210 9.55 2.85 1.25
CA PRO A 210 9.81 3.45 -0.03
C PRO A 210 8.56 3.44 -0.92
N VAL A 211 8.30 4.56 -1.60
CA VAL A 211 7.35 4.65 -2.71
C VAL A 211 7.95 5.43 -3.88
N CYS A 212 7.54 5.11 -5.10
CA CYS A 212 8.07 5.78 -6.28
C CYS A 212 7.05 5.98 -7.38
N TYR A 213 7.27 7.00 -8.22
CA TYR A 213 6.40 7.38 -9.31
C TYR A 213 7.22 7.94 -10.47
N PHE A 214 6.84 7.58 -11.71
CA PHE A 214 7.36 8.24 -12.91
C PHE A 214 6.24 9.07 -13.53
N ASP A 215 6.44 10.38 -13.63
CA ASP A 215 5.49 11.27 -14.30
C ASP A 215 5.82 11.39 -15.79
N PRO A 216 4.90 11.02 -16.70
CA PRO A 216 5.16 11.07 -18.13
C PRO A 216 5.17 12.50 -18.71
N ASP A 217 4.56 13.48 -18.04
CA ASP A 217 4.47 14.86 -18.55
C ASP A 217 5.78 15.62 -18.31
N VAL A 218 6.32 15.54 -17.09
CA VAL A 218 7.61 16.17 -16.74
C VAL A 218 8.81 15.25 -16.94
N LYS A 219 8.55 13.97 -17.24
CA LYS A 219 9.56 12.92 -17.47
C LYS A 219 10.56 12.81 -16.33
N ARG A 220 10.07 12.90 -15.09
CA ARG A 220 10.88 12.78 -13.87
C ARG A 220 10.43 11.59 -13.04
N TRP A 221 11.40 11.03 -12.33
CA TRP A 221 11.21 10.02 -11.29
C TRP A 221 11.11 10.73 -9.95
N PHE A 222 10.09 10.39 -9.18
CA PHE A 222 9.86 10.83 -7.81
C PHE A 222 10.02 9.60 -6.92
N TYR A 223 10.81 9.73 -5.86
CA TYR A 223 11.06 8.66 -4.90
C TYR A 223 10.95 9.22 -3.49
N VAL A 224 10.11 8.62 -2.66
CA VAL A 224 9.79 9.11 -1.31
C VAL A 224 10.08 8.02 -0.29
N VAL A 225 10.62 8.41 0.86
CA VAL A 225 10.80 7.55 2.05
C VAL A 225 10.43 8.34 3.30
N THR A 226 9.96 7.63 4.32
CA THR A 226 9.92 8.15 5.69
C THR A 226 11.29 7.99 6.33
N GLU A 227 11.71 8.96 7.13
CA GLU A 227 12.99 8.95 7.82
C GLU A 227 12.86 9.44 9.27
N LEU A 228 13.54 8.73 10.18
CA LEU A 228 13.62 9.05 11.61
C LEU A 228 15.10 9.15 12.03
N ASP A 229 15.47 10.28 12.64
CA ASP A 229 16.84 10.48 13.12
C ASP A 229 17.12 9.56 14.32
N GLN A 230 18.34 9.05 14.37
CA GLN A 230 18.84 8.21 15.46
C GLN A 230 20.06 8.81 16.14
N ASP A 231 20.15 8.62 17.44
CA ASP A 231 21.38 8.87 18.18
C ASP A 231 22.48 7.91 17.69
N VAL A 232 23.61 8.48 17.31
CA VAL A 232 24.69 7.77 16.62
C VAL A 232 25.29 6.61 17.42
N PHE A 233 25.18 6.59 18.74
CA PHE A 233 25.79 5.56 19.59
C PHE A 233 24.78 4.56 20.14
N SER A 234 23.57 5.00 20.47
CA SER A 234 22.53 4.15 21.03
C SER A 234 21.57 3.59 19.98
N GLY A 235 21.44 4.23 18.82
CA GLY A 235 20.44 3.91 17.81
C GLY A 235 19.01 4.31 18.20
N ASN A 236 18.82 4.96 19.35
CA ASN A 236 17.51 5.44 19.78
C ASN A 236 17.05 6.62 18.93
N PHE A 237 15.75 6.73 18.66
CA PHE A 237 15.21 7.87 17.94
C PHE A 237 15.41 9.17 18.72
N THR A 238 15.80 10.24 18.03
CA THR A 238 16.08 11.55 18.64
C THR A 238 14.83 12.43 18.77
N GLY A 239 13.78 12.15 17.99
CA GLY A 239 12.59 12.98 17.87
C GLY A 239 12.49 13.74 16.55
N VAL A 240 13.55 13.81 15.74
CA VAL A 240 13.52 14.49 14.44
C VAL A 240 13.08 13.50 13.36
N THR A 241 12.16 13.93 12.50
CA THR A 241 11.48 13.07 11.52
C THR A 241 11.21 13.85 10.24
N ASN A 242 11.32 13.16 9.10
CA ASN A 242 11.15 13.74 7.78
C ASN A 242 10.46 12.78 6.80
N LEU A 243 9.83 13.33 5.77
CA LEU A 243 9.71 12.65 4.48
C LEU A 243 10.82 13.18 3.57
N TYR A 244 11.65 12.27 3.05
CA TYR A 244 12.61 12.61 2.00
C TYR A 244 12.03 12.37 0.62
N LEU A 245 12.16 13.35 -0.26
CA LEU A 245 11.74 13.30 -1.65
C LEU A 245 12.95 13.48 -2.56
N ALA A 246 13.24 12.47 -3.39
CA ALA A 246 14.18 12.59 -4.50
C ALA A 246 13.43 12.80 -5.82
N VAL A 247 13.87 13.80 -6.59
CA VAL A 247 13.35 14.10 -7.93
C VAL A 247 14.48 14.01 -8.94
N SER A 248 14.35 13.15 -9.94
CA SER A 248 15.39 13.01 -10.98
C SER A 248 15.53 14.31 -11.79
N MET A 249 16.74 14.59 -12.26
CA MET A 249 17.00 15.74 -13.13
C MET A 249 16.69 15.44 -14.59
N THR A 250 16.63 14.16 -14.96
CA THR A 250 16.33 13.68 -16.32
C THR A 250 15.34 12.51 -16.29
N ALA A 251 15.00 11.97 -17.45
CA ALA A 251 14.15 10.79 -17.58
C ALA A 251 14.88 9.46 -17.34
N ASP A 252 16.18 9.49 -17.08
CA ASP A 252 16.98 8.32 -16.72
C ASP A 252 16.98 8.14 -15.18
N PRO A 253 16.43 7.04 -14.65
CA PRO A 253 16.40 6.81 -13.21
C PRO A 253 17.78 6.55 -12.60
N LEU A 254 18.81 6.26 -13.39
CA LEU A 254 20.18 6.06 -12.90
C LEU A 254 21.00 7.36 -12.85
N GLY A 255 20.43 8.47 -13.31
CA GLY A 255 21.09 9.78 -13.34
C GLY A 255 21.08 10.51 -12.01
N ASP A 256 21.24 11.82 -12.10
CA ASP A 256 21.25 12.75 -10.96
C ASP A 256 19.83 13.01 -10.43
N TYR A 257 19.74 13.15 -9.11
CA TYR A 257 18.53 13.55 -8.37
C TYR A 257 18.84 14.78 -7.52
N ALA A 258 17.83 15.62 -7.35
CA ALA A 258 17.79 16.58 -6.26
C ALA A 258 16.96 16.02 -5.10
N PHE A 259 17.43 16.23 -3.88
CA PHE A 259 16.76 15.80 -2.67
C PHE A 259 16.07 16.98 -1.99
N PHE A 260 14.87 16.74 -1.50
CA PHE A 260 14.05 17.68 -0.75
C PHE A 260 13.58 17.01 0.55
N GLY A 261 13.43 17.80 1.60
CA GLY A 261 12.92 17.33 2.90
C GLY A 261 11.60 18.00 3.26
N ILE A 262 10.68 17.20 3.80
CA ILE A 262 9.45 17.67 4.46
C ILE A 262 9.59 17.32 5.93
N ASN A 263 9.76 18.32 6.79
CA ASN A 263 9.85 18.09 8.23
C ASN A 263 8.46 17.69 8.77
N THR A 264 8.38 16.54 9.43
CA THR A 264 7.14 15.99 10.00
C THR A 264 7.11 16.01 11.52
N THR A 265 8.13 16.63 12.13
CA THR A 265 8.40 16.54 13.57
C THR A 265 7.34 17.24 14.41
N ASN A 266 7.03 18.50 14.12
CA ASN A 266 6.29 19.34 15.05
C ASN A 266 4.76 19.25 14.94
N GLY A 267 4.25 18.53 13.93
CA GLY A 267 2.82 18.51 13.61
C GLY A 267 2.21 19.91 13.41
N ASP A 268 0.90 20.01 13.45
CA ASP A 268 0.16 21.27 13.54
C ASP A 268 -0.63 21.41 14.87
N SER A 269 -1.40 22.49 15.03
CA SER A 269 -2.17 22.75 16.27
C SER A 269 -3.25 21.70 16.60
N THR A 270 -3.57 20.80 15.67
CA THR A 270 -4.54 19.72 15.85
C THR A 270 -3.88 18.40 16.23
N ASP A 271 -2.57 18.29 16.05
CA ASP A 271 -1.79 17.09 16.36
C ASP A 271 -1.50 16.99 17.87
N ARG A 272 -1.53 15.76 18.38
CA ARG A 272 -1.26 15.43 19.78
C ARG A 272 0.02 14.61 19.88
N GLY A 273 0.78 14.83 20.96
CA GLY A 273 1.91 14.00 21.37
C GLY A 273 3.17 14.08 20.52
N CYS A 274 3.31 15.08 19.65
CA CYS A 274 4.51 15.24 18.86
C CYS A 274 5.77 15.40 19.76
N PRO A 275 6.97 14.95 19.33
CA PRO A 275 7.39 14.76 17.95
C PRO A 275 6.61 13.67 17.21
N CYS A 276 6.16 13.99 16.02
CA CYS A 276 5.35 13.15 15.16
C CYS A 276 6.17 12.60 13.99
N PHE A 277 5.64 11.61 13.27
CA PHE A 277 6.17 11.15 11.99
C PHE A 277 5.03 10.74 11.07
N ASP A 278 5.29 10.81 9.77
CA ASP A 278 4.36 10.44 8.72
C ASP A 278 4.74 9.03 8.22
N ASP A 279 3.95 8.03 8.62
CA ASP A 279 4.11 6.61 8.32
C ASP A 279 3.33 6.23 7.06
N PHE A 280 3.72 5.15 6.38
CA PHE A 280 2.94 4.60 5.28
C PHE A 280 2.68 5.61 4.13
N PRO A 281 3.72 6.27 3.60
CA PRO A 281 3.57 7.23 2.52
C PRO A 281 3.01 6.60 1.25
N HIS A 282 2.12 7.31 0.57
CA HIS A 282 1.65 6.98 -0.78
C HIS A 282 1.73 8.18 -1.70
N VAL A 283 1.77 7.93 -3.02
CA VAL A 283 2.00 8.96 -4.02
C VAL A 283 1.00 8.91 -5.16
N GLY A 284 0.61 10.09 -5.63
CA GLY A 284 -0.23 10.28 -6.80
C GLY A 284 0.05 11.59 -7.50
N ALA A 285 -0.60 11.80 -8.65
CA ALA A 285 -0.37 12.98 -9.47
C ALA A 285 -1.53 13.25 -10.42
N ASP A 286 -1.83 14.54 -10.59
CA ASP A 286 -2.71 15.07 -11.62
C ASP A 286 -1.90 15.85 -12.68
N SER A 287 -2.56 16.70 -13.47
CA SER A 287 -1.89 17.52 -14.48
C SER A 287 -0.95 18.61 -13.92
N ASN A 288 -1.07 18.95 -12.63
CA ASN A 288 -0.46 20.11 -11.99
C ASN A 288 0.46 19.74 -10.82
N GLY A 289 0.01 18.82 -9.97
CA GLY A 289 0.60 18.50 -8.69
C GLY A 289 1.14 17.08 -8.58
N PHE A 290 2.09 16.93 -7.67
CA PHE A 290 2.54 15.67 -7.09
C PHE A 290 2.10 15.65 -5.63
N TYR A 291 1.50 14.54 -5.20
CA TYR A 291 0.86 14.40 -3.91
C TYR A 291 1.51 13.29 -3.12
N ILE A 292 1.90 13.58 -1.89
CA ILE A 292 2.32 12.58 -0.90
C ILE A 292 1.24 12.55 0.17
N THR A 293 0.72 11.37 0.49
CA THR A 293 -0.17 11.20 1.64
C THR A 293 0.48 10.24 2.63
N ALA A 294 0.16 10.37 3.92
CA ALA A 294 0.72 9.52 4.96
C ALA A 294 -0.18 9.48 6.19
N ASN A 295 0.02 8.51 7.07
CA ASN A 295 -0.66 8.40 8.36
C ASN A 295 0.23 9.01 9.45
N ARG A 296 -0.21 10.10 10.10
CA ARG A 296 0.61 10.75 11.13
C ARG A 296 0.42 10.11 12.49
N PHE A 297 1.54 9.74 13.12
CA PHE A 297 1.60 9.22 14.49
C PHE A 297 2.52 10.07 15.36
N SER A 298 2.29 10.07 16.66
CA SER A 298 3.32 10.45 17.63
C SER A 298 4.44 9.42 17.65
N LEU A 299 5.68 9.88 17.74
CA LEU A 299 6.85 9.00 17.75
C LEU A 299 7.07 8.32 19.09
N PHE A 300 6.79 9.01 20.19
CA PHE A 300 7.04 8.51 21.55
C PHE A 300 5.77 8.25 22.37
N GLU A 301 4.60 8.56 21.81
CA GLU A 301 3.30 8.45 22.48
C GLU A 301 2.31 7.72 21.57
N PRO A 302 1.27 7.06 22.11
CA PRO A 302 0.32 6.26 21.34
C PRO A 302 -0.81 7.09 20.70
N PHE A 303 -0.47 8.22 20.08
CA PHE A 303 -1.46 9.04 19.37
C PHE A 303 -1.40 8.82 17.86
N PHE A 304 -2.57 8.60 17.27
CA PHE A 304 -2.83 8.73 15.85
C PHE A 304 -3.48 10.09 15.58
N ASN A 305 -2.90 10.85 14.65
CA ASN A 305 -3.28 12.23 14.35
C ASN A 305 -3.99 12.38 12.99
N GLY A 306 -4.28 11.27 12.32
CA GLY A 306 -5.00 11.26 11.05
C GLY A 306 -4.07 11.35 9.83
N ALA A 307 -4.68 11.21 8.66
CA ALA A 307 -3.99 11.28 7.38
C ALA A 307 -3.56 12.72 7.05
N GLN A 308 -2.39 12.82 6.44
CA GLN A 308 -1.79 14.07 5.96
C GLN A 308 -1.76 14.04 4.44
N VAL A 309 -1.96 15.20 3.81
CA VAL A 309 -1.85 15.38 2.36
C VAL A 309 -0.87 16.52 2.09
N HIS A 310 0.23 16.19 1.43
CA HIS A 310 1.28 17.10 1.00
C HIS A 310 1.17 17.33 -0.50
N ALA A 311 0.77 18.53 -0.91
CA ALA A 311 0.54 18.90 -2.31
C ALA A 311 1.62 19.86 -2.82
N ILE A 312 2.25 19.53 -3.94
CA ILE A 312 3.39 20.27 -4.48
C ILE A 312 3.26 20.39 -6.01
N SER A 313 3.64 21.53 -6.61
CA SER A 313 3.72 21.63 -8.08
C SER A 313 4.71 20.62 -8.67
N LYS A 314 4.25 19.70 -9.53
CA LYS A 314 5.12 18.70 -10.17
C LYS A 314 6.07 19.34 -11.17
N ARG A 315 5.64 20.42 -11.84
CA ARG A 315 6.50 21.21 -12.73
C ARG A 315 7.52 22.03 -11.95
N GLY A 316 7.10 22.61 -10.82
CA GLY A 316 7.97 23.31 -9.88
C GLY A 316 9.07 22.39 -9.36
N LEU A 317 8.71 21.18 -8.93
CA LEU A 317 9.68 20.16 -8.51
C LEU A 317 10.67 19.80 -9.63
N ALA A 318 10.19 19.59 -10.85
CA ALA A 318 11.06 19.28 -11.99
C ALA A 318 12.07 20.40 -12.29
N ARG A 319 11.61 21.67 -12.29
CA ARG A 319 12.49 22.85 -12.49
C ARG A 319 13.45 23.07 -11.32
N ALA A 320 13.00 22.84 -10.09
CA ALA A 320 13.85 22.92 -8.91
C ALA A 320 14.93 21.82 -8.92
N ALA A 321 14.60 20.63 -9.41
CA ALA A 321 15.52 19.51 -9.47
C ALA A 321 16.68 19.76 -10.43
N ASP A 322 16.38 20.23 -11.64
CA ASP A 322 17.40 20.57 -12.66
C ASP A 322 18.04 21.96 -12.50
N GLY A 323 17.63 22.71 -11.47
CA GLY A 323 18.18 24.03 -11.14
C GLY A 323 17.70 25.17 -12.02
N SER A 324 16.70 24.93 -12.89
CA SER A 324 16.08 25.98 -13.72
C SER A 324 15.04 26.82 -12.98
N GLY A 325 14.66 26.46 -11.76
CA GLY A 325 13.70 27.20 -10.93
C GLY A 325 13.95 27.08 -9.43
N SER A 326 13.23 27.87 -8.65
CA SER A 326 13.21 27.77 -7.18
C SER A 326 12.42 26.55 -6.71
N ALA A 327 12.71 26.08 -5.50
CA ALA A 327 11.88 25.06 -4.85
C ALA A 327 10.42 25.55 -4.73
N PRO A 328 9.42 24.73 -5.08
CA PRO A 328 8.02 25.13 -4.98
C PRO A 328 7.54 25.20 -3.53
N THR A 329 6.45 25.93 -3.32
CA THR A 329 5.70 25.90 -2.07
C THR A 329 5.00 24.54 -1.94
N LEU A 330 5.22 23.87 -0.82
CA LEU A 330 4.45 22.72 -0.36
C LEU A 330 3.22 23.23 0.40
N VAL A 331 2.05 22.65 0.10
CA VAL A 331 0.86 22.78 0.95
C VAL A 331 0.69 21.48 1.73
N SER A 332 0.90 21.52 3.04
CA SER A 332 0.63 20.41 3.96
C SER A 332 -0.75 20.57 4.57
N ILE A 333 -1.57 19.53 4.49
CA ILE A 333 -2.99 19.54 4.86
C ILE A 333 -3.27 18.39 5.81
N ASN A 334 -3.78 18.68 7.01
CA ASN A 334 -4.42 17.66 7.84
C ASN A 334 -5.77 17.29 7.20
N ALA A 335 -5.94 16.04 6.78
CA ALA A 335 -7.16 15.60 6.07
C ALA A 335 -8.41 15.60 6.97
N GLY A 336 -8.23 15.63 8.29
CA GLY A 336 -9.30 15.65 9.29
C GLY A 336 -10.07 14.33 9.37
N SER A 337 -11.26 14.37 9.97
CA SER A 337 -12.07 13.16 10.21
C SER A 337 -12.99 12.78 9.05
N ILE A 338 -13.15 11.49 8.79
CA ILE A 338 -14.17 10.94 7.90
C ILE A 338 -15.05 9.97 8.69
N ASP A 339 -16.38 10.04 8.48
CA ASP A 339 -17.38 9.25 9.22
C ASP A 339 -17.31 9.34 10.76
N GLY A 340 -16.68 10.39 11.30
CA GLY A 340 -16.54 10.61 12.74
C GLY A 340 -15.14 10.31 13.29
N ASP A 341 -14.33 9.54 12.56
CA ASP A 341 -13.00 9.10 12.98
C ASP A 341 -11.88 9.84 12.23
N PRO A 342 -10.68 9.99 12.80
CA PRO A 342 -9.53 10.51 12.05
C PRO A 342 -9.33 9.71 10.76
N SER A 343 -9.21 10.39 9.63
CA SER A 343 -9.00 9.71 8.34
C SER A 343 -7.70 8.91 8.36
N PHE A 344 -7.72 7.77 7.67
CA PHE A 344 -6.62 6.82 7.63
C PHE A 344 -6.42 6.33 6.19
N THR A 345 -5.16 6.27 5.74
CA THR A 345 -4.74 5.84 4.40
C THR A 345 -5.56 6.48 3.28
N VAL A 346 -5.49 7.81 3.20
CA VAL A 346 -6.05 8.58 2.08
C VAL A 346 -5.15 8.38 0.86
N GLN A 347 -5.57 7.54 -0.08
CA GLN A 347 -4.78 7.13 -1.25
C GLN A 347 -4.99 8.08 -2.43
N PRO A 348 -3.97 8.85 -2.86
CA PRO A 348 -4.06 9.66 -4.06
C PRO A 348 -4.12 8.77 -5.30
N ALA A 349 -4.75 9.29 -6.36
CA ALA A 349 -4.86 8.57 -7.60
C ALA A 349 -3.59 8.75 -8.46
N THR A 350 -3.28 7.73 -9.25
CA THR A 350 -2.38 7.89 -10.39
C THR A 350 -3.16 7.74 -11.68
N THR A 351 -2.91 8.65 -12.63
CA THR A 351 -3.41 8.51 -14.00
C THR A 351 -2.32 7.83 -14.84
N PRO A 352 -2.61 6.74 -15.56
CA PRO A 352 -1.61 6.04 -16.36
C PRO A 352 -1.17 6.90 -17.55
N ALA A 353 0.02 6.62 -18.08
CA ALA A 353 0.49 7.25 -19.32
C ALA A 353 -0.53 7.05 -20.47
N GLY A 354 -0.84 8.14 -21.18
CA GLY A 354 -1.88 8.17 -22.22
C GLY A 354 -3.32 8.32 -21.67
N GLY A 355 -3.50 8.31 -20.35
CA GLY A 355 -4.76 8.62 -19.70
C GLY A 355 -5.08 10.12 -19.71
N THR A 356 -6.29 10.47 -19.30
CA THR A 356 -6.73 11.86 -19.15
C THR A 356 -6.87 12.19 -17.68
N TYR A 357 -6.15 13.21 -17.21
CA TYR A 357 -6.27 13.72 -15.86
C TYR A 357 -7.66 14.32 -15.59
N ALA A 358 -8.08 14.30 -14.34
CA ALA A 358 -9.22 15.10 -13.92
C ALA A 358 -8.84 16.60 -14.03
N PRO A 359 -9.70 17.46 -14.63
CA PRO A 359 -9.35 18.87 -14.82
C PRO A 359 -9.22 19.61 -13.48
N ASP A 360 -8.04 20.17 -13.23
CA ASP A 360 -7.77 21.04 -12.08
C ASP A 360 -8.15 20.41 -10.71
N ARG A 361 -7.90 19.12 -10.58
CA ARG A 361 -8.13 18.38 -9.34
C ARG A 361 -7.36 17.07 -9.28
N GLU A 362 -7.12 16.67 -8.05
CA GLU A 362 -6.71 15.32 -7.69
C GLU A 362 -7.82 14.62 -6.91
N TYR A 363 -8.01 13.33 -7.16
CA TYR A 363 -8.97 12.50 -6.45
C TYR A 363 -8.27 11.47 -5.57
N PHE A 364 -8.92 11.11 -4.47
CA PHE A 364 -8.40 10.12 -3.53
C PHE A 364 -9.52 9.16 -3.11
N LEU A 365 -9.16 7.94 -2.70
CA LEU A 365 -10.06 7.05 -1.96
C LEU A 365 -9.45 6.71 -0.60
N SER A 366 -10.29 6.36 0.36
CA SER A 366 -9.85 5.82 1.65
C SER A 366 -10.86 4.81 2.17
N THR A 367 -10.45 3.96 3.10
CA THR A 367 -11.41 3.37 4.05
C THR A 367 -11.95 4.49 4.95
N THR A 368 -13.11 4.28 5.58
CA THR A 368 -13.71 5.29 6.48
C THR A 368 -13.39 5.08 7.95
N ASP A 369 -12.69 4.01 8.30
CA ASP A 369 -12.57 3.59 9.69
C ASP A 369 -11.17 3.09 10.04
N PHE A 370 -10.72 3.49 11.22
CA PHE A 370 -9.46 3.08 11.86
C PHE A 370 -9.68 1.98 12.92
N ASP A 371 -10.87 1.88 13.53
CA ASP A 371 -11.14 1.16 14.78
C ASP A 371 -12.33 0.18 14.77
N THR A 372 -13.19 0.14 13.74
CA THR A 372 -14.28 -0.86 13.71
C THR A 372 -13.90 -2.19 13.08
N ALA A 373 -14.54 -3.25 13.58
CA ALA A 373 -14.39 -4.60 13.04
C ALA A 373 -15.02 -4.79 11.65
N LYS A 374 -15.86 -3.84 11.19
CA LYS A 374 -16.68 -3.97 9.98
C LYS A 374 -17.23 -2.62 9.52
N GLU A 375 -17.15 -2.38 8.21
CA GLU A 375 -17.65 -1.17 7.55
C GLU A 375 -18.33 -1.51 6.20
N SER A 376 -19.09 -0.58 5.64
CA SER A 376 -19.82 -0.64 4.36
C SER A 376 -19.85 0.71 3.62
N LYS A 377 -18.92 1.61 3.94
CA LYS A 377 -18.71 2.89 3.27
C LYS A 377 -17.24 3.05 2.94
N ILE A 378 -16.95 3.86 1.92
CA ILE A 378 -15.60 4.32 1.60
C ILE A 378 -15.58 5.84 1.50
N GLY A 379 -14.40 6.43 1.71
CA GLY A 379 -14.18 7.85 1.49
C GLY A 379 -13.83 8.14 0.04
N VAL A 380 -14.45 9.18 -0.52
CA VAL A 380 -14.03 9.83 -1.78
C VAL A 380 -13.63 11.26 -1.45
N TRP A 381 -12.47 11.65 -1.95
CA TRP A 381 -11.88 12.95 -1.69
C TRP A 381 -11.52 13.64 -2.99
N ALA A 382 -11.54 14.97 -2.99
CA ALA A 382 -10.97 15.76 -4.06
C ALA A 382 -10.19 16.95 -3.50
N LEU A 383 -8.97 17.13 -3.98
CA LEU A 383 -8.20 18.36 -3.84
C LEU A 383 -8.40 19.15 -5.14
N SER A 384 -8.99 20.33 -5.04
CA SER A 384 -9.35 21.18 -6.19
C SER A 384 -8.47 22.43 -6.27
N ASN A 385 -8.52 23.14 -7.40
CA ASN A 385 -7.69 24.33 -7.67
C ASN A 385 -6.20 23.97 -7.65
N THR A 386 -5.85 22.84 -8.25
CA THR A 386 -4.50 22.28 -8.23
C THR A 386 -3.56 22.98 -9.20
N ASP A 387 -4.08 23.69 -10.20
CA ASP A 387 -3.29 24.60 -11.04
C ASP A 387 -2.60 25.71 -10.24
N SER A 388 -3.21 26.14 -9.13
CA SER A 388 -2.66 27.14 -8.22
C SER A 388 -1.36 26.70 -7.54
N LEU A 389 -1.06 25.41 -7.52
CA LEU A 389 0.20 24.88 -6.99
C LEU A 389 1.42 25.45 -7.72
N ASP A 390 1.30 25.87 -8.98
CA ASP A 390 2.40 26.48 -9.74
C ASP A 390 2.55 27.99 -9.51
N SER A 391 1.80 28.56 -8.55
CA SER A 391 1.89 29.95 -8.12
C SER A 391 2.69 30.12 -6.83
N ALA A 392 3.04 31.36 -6.47
CA ALA A 392 3.74 31.68 -5.22
C ALA A 392 2.86 31.43 -3.98
N GLU A 393 1.53 31.54 -4.13
CA GLU A 393 0.55 31.42 -3.05
C GLU A 393 -0.53 30.39 -3.46
N PRO A 394 -0.23 29.08 -3.41
CA PRO A 394 -1.20 28.04 -3.73
C PRO A 394 -2.49 28.18 -2.92
N ALA A 395 -3.63 27.84 -3.52
CA ALA A 395 -4.95 28.01 -2.90
C ALA A 395 -5.82 26.76 -3.08
N VAL A 396 -5.23 25.58 -2.91
CA VAL A 396 -5.91 24.30 -3.04
C VAL A 396 -6.99 24.12 -1.96
N ARG A 397 -8.04 23.34 -2.28
CA ARG A 397 -9.13 23.04 -1.34
C ARG A 397 -9.46 21.56 -1.33
N LEU A 398 -9.36 20.95 -0.15
CA LEU A 398 -9.74 19.56 0.08
C LEU A 398 -11.23 19.46 0.41
N SER A 399 -11.93 18.54 -0.26
CA SER A 399 -13.31 18.18 0.01
C SER A 399 -13.45 16.66 0.11
N ARG A 400 -14.43 16.19 0.88
CA ARG A 400 -14.63 14.75 1.13
C ARG A 400 -16.09 14.36 1.24
N ARG A 401 -16.37 13.08 0.95
CA ARG A 401 -17.67 12.45 1.15
C ARG A 401 -17.52 10.96 1.42
N THR A 402 -18.36 10.44 2.32
CA THR A 402 -18.58 9.00 2.47
C THR A 402 -19.59 8.54 1.43
N ILE A 403 -19.30 7.41 0.77
CA ILE A 403 -20.22 6.77 -0.17
C ILE A 403 -20.40 5.30 0.23
N PRO A 404 -21.58 4.71 -0.02
CA PRO A 404 -21.81 3.30 0.27
C PRO A 404 -20.94 2.38 -0.60
N SER A 405 -20.48 1.29 0.00
CA SER A 405 -19.79 0.18 -0.67
C SER A 405 -20.38 -1.16 -0.21
N LEU A 406 -19.89 -2.25 -0.81
CA LEU A 406 -20.01 -3.56 -0.18
C LEU A 406 -19.25 -3.57 1.16
N THR A 407 -19.67 -4.48 2.04
CA THR A 407 -19.06 -4.64 3.36
C THR A 407 -17.60 -5.08 3.26
N TYR A 408 -16.73 -4.48 4.06
CA TYR A 408 -15.41 -5.00 4.38
C TYR A 408 -15.24 -5.07 5.90
N ALA A 409 -14.30 -5.89 6.36
CA ALA A 409 -14.09 -6.17 7.76
C ALA A 409 -12.62 -6.45 8.03
N LEU A 410 -12.19 -6.22 9.29
CA LEU A 410 -10.84 -6.51 9.73
C LEU A 410 -10.44 -7.93 9.34
N GLU A 411 -9.29 -8.00 8.69
CA GLU A 411 -8.68 -9.18 8.11
C GLU A 411 -8.22 -10.17 9.19
N PRO A 412 -8.37 -11.48 8.99
CA PRO A 412 -7.80 -12.48 9.88
C PRO A 412 -6.33 -12.73 9.52
N LYS A 413 -5.51 -13.04 10.52
CA LYS A 413 -4.16 -13.59 10.29
C LYS A 413 -4.23 -14.84 9.40
N VAL A 414 -3.19 -15.06 8.60
CA VAL A 414 -3.18 -16.11 7.58
C VAL A 414 -2.34 -17.31 8.01
N GLU A 415 -2.99 -18.47 8.12
CA GLU A 415 -2.30 -19.75 8.35
C GLU A 415 -1.30 -20.05 7.23
N GLN A 416 -0.08 -20.46 7.60
CA GLN A 416 0.94 -20.87 6.64
C GLN A 416 0.86 -22.36 6.33
N LYS A 417 1.20 -22.74 5.09
CA LYS A 417 1.46 -24.14 4.74
C LYS A 417 2.71 -24.62 5.49
N PRO A 418 2.65 -25.75 6.22
CA PRO A 418 3.83 -26.31 6.87
C PRO A 418 4.95 -26.62 5.87
N GLY A 419 6.18 -26.35 6.27
CA GLY A 419 7.38 -26.62 5.50
C GLY A 419 8.61 -26.41 6.37
N ARG A 420 9.80 -26.46 5.77
CA ARG A 420 11.06 -26.27 6.49
C ARG A 420 11.15 -24.83 7.02
N SER A 421 11.33 -24.68 8.33
CA SER A 421 11.51 -23.39 9.03
C SER A 421 12.79 -23.41 9.88
N PRO A 422 13.99 -23.34 9.27
CA PRO A 422 15.26 -23.50 10.00
C PRO A 422 15.46 -22.52 11.16
N LEU A 423 14.94 -21.29 11.09
CA LEU A 423 15.06 -20.33 12.19
C LEU A 423 14.16 -20.75 13.36
N GLY A 424 12.89 -21.06 13.08
CA GLY A 424 11.97 -21.64 14.08
C GLY A 424 12.51 -22.92 14.72
N ASP A 425 13.06 -23.84 13.91
CA ASP A 425 13.67 -25.10 14.40
C ASP A 425 14.86 -24.83 15.33
N LEU A 426 15.70 -23.83 15.00
CA LEU A 426 16.88 -23.46 15.78
C LEU A 426 16.50 -22.93 17.18
N ILE A 427 15.44 -22.13 17.27
CA ILE A 427 15.01 -21.51 18.53
C ILE A 427 13.95 -22.33 19.28
N GLY A 428 13.37 -23.35 18.64
CA GLY A 428 12.34 -24.21 19.23
C GLY A 428 10.94 -23.59 19.26
N GLU A 429 10.65 -22.65 18.36
CA GLU A 429 9.31 -22.02 18.25
C GLU A 429 8.56 -22.52 17.01
N PRO A 430 7.24 -22.77 17.10
CA PRO A 430 6.45 -23.31 16.00
C PRO A 430 6.25 -22.29 14.87
N LEU A 431 5.92 -22.79 13.68
CA LEU A 431 5.53 -21.94 12.56
C LEU A 431 4.33 -21.05 12.93
N ASN A 432 4.45 -19.75 12.68
CA ASN A 432 3.46 -18.74 13.06
C ASN A 432 2.57 -18.34 11.87
N VAL A 433 1.48 -17.62 12.14
CA VAL A 433 0.58 -17.06 11.11
C VAL A 433 1.18 -15.79 10.49
N LEU A 434 0.82 -15.46 9.25
CA LEU A 434 1.19 -14.20 8.60
C LEU A 434 0.23 -13.07 8.95
N ASP A 435 0.77 -11.86 8.98
CA ASP A 435 -0.01 -10.63 8.93
C ASP A 435 -0.69 -10.44 7.56
N SER A 436 -1.77 -9.66 7.60
CA SER A 436 -2.52 -9.14 6.45
C SER A 436 -2.95 -7.71 6.79
N GLY A 437 -3.49 -6.97 5.83
CA GLY A 437 -3.96 -5.59 6.04
C GLY A 437 -5.25 -5.25 5.29
N SER A 438 -6.07 -4.36 5.86
CA SER A 438 -7.34 -3.85 5.30
C SER A 438 -7.27 -2.40 4.81
N ASP A 439 -6.08 -1.93 4.48
CA ASP A 439 -5.88 -0.56 4.05
C ASP A 439 -6.30 -0.39 2.57
N MET A 440 -6.75 0.81 2.21
CA MET A 440 -7.01 1.13 0.80
C MET A 440 -5.69 1.02 0.04
N SER A 441 -5.69 0.26 -1.04
CA SER A 441 -4.54 0.10 -1.95
C SER A 441 -4.40 1.27 -2.95
N GLU A 442 -3.31 1.28 -3.71
CA GLU A 442 -3.03 2.30 -4.73
C GLU A 442 -4.24 2.58 -5.64
N VAL A 443 -4.67 3.84 -5.68
CA VAL A 443 -5.83 4.27 -6.46
C VAL A 443 -5.41 4.65 -7.89
N LYS A 444 -6.20 4.24 -8.88
CA LYS A 444 -5.99 4.66 -10.30
C LYS A 444 -7.16 5.47 -10.81
N TYR A 445 -6.90 6.57 -11.52
CA TYR A 445 -7.92 7.33 -12.24
C TYR A 445 -7.84 7.04 -13.74
N VAL A 446 -8.86 6.38 -14.28
CA VAL A 446 -8.92 5.98 -15.70
C VAL A 446 -10.34 6.18 -16.23
N GLN A 447 -10.45 6.93 -17.34
CA GLN A 447 -11.71 7.15 -18.05
C GLN A 447 -12.86 7.62 -17.13
N GLY A 448 -12.57 8.58 -16.25
CA GLY A 448 -13.56 9.14 -15.33
C GLY A 448 -13.95 8.22 -14.16
N ARG A 449 -13.16 7.17 -13.89
CA ARG A 449 -13.38 6.24 -12.77
C ARG A 449 -12.14 6.10 -11.91
N LEU A 450 -12.35 6.03 -10.60
CA LEU A 450 -11.35 5.62 -9.62
C LEU A 450 -11.44 4.12 -9.42
N PHE A 451 -10.30 3.44 -9.47
CA PHE A 451 -10.15 2.03 -9.11
C PHE A 451 -9.47 1.94 -7.77
N GLY A 452 -10.03 1.15 -6.85
CA GLY A 452 -9.45 0.88 -5.54
C GLY A 452 -9.71 -0.55 -5.10
N ALA A 453 -8.90 -1.04 -4.16
CA ALA A 453 -9.10 -2.32 -3.50
C ALA A 453 -8.71 -2.25 -2.03
N ILE A 454 -9.35 -3.10 -1.22
CA ILE A 454 -9.22 -3.18 0.24
C ILE A 454 -9.10 -4.67 0.61
N GLY A 455 -8.10 -5.02 1.42
CA GLY A 455 -8.05 -6.36 2.05
C GLY A 455 -9.20 -6.52 3.04
N THR A 456 -9.80 -7.71 3.13
CA THR A 456 -11.00 -7.92 3.93
C THR A 456 -11.21 -9.38 4.29
N ALA A 457 -11.72 -9.62 5.50
CA ALA A 457 -12.21 -10.94 5.89
C ALA A 457 -13.33 -11.44 4.95
N VAL A 458 -13.19 -12.68 4.48
CA VAL A 458 -14.20 -13.42 3.71
C VAL A 458 -14.41 -14.83 4.27
N GLY A 459 -15.62 -15.38 4.16
CA GLY A 459 -15.94 -16.77 4.56
C GLY A 459 -17.03 -16.88 5.63
N ARG A 460 -17.14 -18.06 6.26
CA ARG A 460 -18.09 -18.33 7.36
C ARG A 460 -17.36 -18.86 8.58
N ASP A 461 -17.97 -18.70 9.75
CA ASP A 461 -17.56 -19.16 11.08
C ASP A 461 -16.49 -20.28 11.09
N GLY A 462 -15.34 -20.02 11.71
CA GLY A 462 -14.20 -20.94 11.79
C GLY A 462 -13.43 -21.19 10.48
N ARG A 463 -13.85 -20.57 9.36
CA ARG A 463 -13.20 -20.64 8.04
C ARG A 463 -13.03 -19.26 7.40
N LYS A 464 -12.89 -18.22 8.23
CA LYS A 464 -12.51 -16.89 7.77
C LYS A 464 -11.09 -16.93 7.23
N ARG A 465 -10.86 -16.15 6.20
CA ARG A 465 -9.56 -15.95 5.55
C ARG A 465 -9.56 -14.57 4.92
N ASP A 466 -8.39 -14.12 4.51
CA ASP A 466 -8.28 -12.83 3.84
C ASP A 466 -8.66 -12.93 2.37
N GLY A 467 -9.30 -11.88 1.89
CA GLY A 467 -9.77 -11.70 0.53
C GLY A 467 -9.70 -10.23 0.18
N VAL A 468 -10.19 -9.86 -0.99
CA VAL A 468 -10.12 -8.47 -1.46
C VAL A 468 -11.49 -7.98 -1.87
N LEU A 469 -11.91 -6.81 -1.36
CA LEU A 469 -12.98 -6.00 -1.93
C LEU A 469 -12.36 -5.08 -2.99
N TRP A 470 -12.87 -5.08 -4.22
CA TRP A 470 -12.50 -4.11 -5.24
C TRP A 470 -13.68 -3.21 -5.57
N VAL A 471 -13.38 -1.95 -5.89
CA VAL A 471 -14.37 -0.92 -6.22
C VAL A 471 -13.94 -0.14 -7.46
N GLN A 472 -14.93 0.27 -8.25
CA GLN A 472 -14.83 1.31 -9.26
C GLN A 472 -15.80 2.41 -8.88
N VAL A 473 -15.28 3.59 -8.60
CA VAL A 473 -16.06 4.77 -8.21
C VAL A 473 -16.09 5.72 -9.40
N GLN A 474 -17.27 6.23 -9.73
CA GLN A 474 -17.39 7.40 -10.60
C GLN A 474 -17.45 8.64 -9.71
N PRO A 475 -16.34 9.40 -9.57
CA PRO A 475 -16.37 10.65 -8.82
C PRO A 475 -17.12 11.72 -9.61
N THR A 476 -17.74 12.63 -8.87
CA THR A 476 -18.35 13.85 -9.37
C THR A 476 -17.89 15.01 -8.50
N PHE A 477 -17.88 16.21 -9.06
CA PHE A 477 -17.46 17.39 -8.33
C PHE A 477 -18.19 18.61 -8.87
N ALA A 478 -18.91 19.28 -7.97
CA ALA A 478 -19.71 20.45 -8.26
C ALA A 478 -19.66 21.39 -7.05
N ASP A 479 -19.70 22.70 -7.30
CA ASP A 479 -19.74 23.74 -6.26
C ASP A 479 -18.65 23.59 -5.18
N GLY A 480 -17.44 23.20 -5.59
CA GLY A 480 -16.31 23.02 -4.67
C GLY A 480 -16.38 21.77 -3.78
N ARG A 481 -17.28 20.82 -4.07
CA ARG A 481 -17.51 19.62 -3.26
C ARG A 481 -17.46 18.36 -4.11
N VAL A 482 -16.77 17.35 -3.58
CA VAL A 482 -16.76 16.00 -4.14
C VAL A 482 -18.01 15.21 -3.74
N ASP A 483 -18.46 14.37 -4.67
CA ASP A 483 -19.42 13.29 -4.45
C ASP A 483 -19.00 12.10 -5.34
N GLY A 484 -19.68 10.97 -5.24
CA GLY A 484 -19.38 9.83 -6.09
C GLY A 484 -20.36 8.68 -5.91
N ARG A 485 -20.28 7.74 -6.83
CA ARG A 485 -21.03 6.48 -6.76
C ARG A 485 -20.13 5.32 -7.08
N VAL A 486 -20.19 4.25 -6.28
CA VAL A 486 -19.62 2.96 -6.69
C VAL A 486 -20.42 2.44 -7.88
N VAL A 487 -19.81 2.40 -9.07
CA VAL A 487 -20.44 1.93 -10.31
C VAL A 487 -20.24 0.45 -10.53
N ARG A 488 -19.16 -0.12 -9.98
CA ARG A 488 -18.89 -1.56 -9.96
C ARG A 488 -18.10 -1.92 -8.72
N GLN A 489 -18.33 -3.10 -8.18
CA GLN A 489 -17.59 -3.63 -7.05
C GLN A 489 -17.78 -5.14 -6.96
N GLY A 490 -16.96 -5.79 -6.15
CA GLY A 490 -17.10 -7.20 -5.86
C GLY A 490 -15.93 -7.71 -5.04
N TYR A 491 -15.88 -9.02 -4.83
CA TYR A 491 -14.80 -9.64 -4.07
C TYR A 491 -13.90 -10.51 -4.94
N VAL A 492 -12.65 -10.66 -4.50
CA VAL A 492 -11.74 -11.72 -4.92
C VAL A 492 -11.45 -12.59 -3.71
N ALA A 493 -11.75 -13.87 -3.82
CA ALA A 493 -11.41 -14.89 -2.83
C ALA A 493 -10.96 -16.15 -3.55
N VAL A 494 -10.13 -16.95 -2.89
CA VAL A 494 -9.62 -18.22 -3.44
C VAL A 494 -10.08 -19.41 -2.59
N GLY A 495 -10.02 -20.61 -3.18
CA GLY A 495 -10.42 -21.87 -2.55
C GLY A 495 -9.37 -22.45 -1.60
N ASN A 496 -9.60 -23.68 -1.12
CA ASN A 496 -8.65 -24.47 -0.32
C ASN A 496 -8.14 -23.79 0.97
N ARG A 497 -8.97 -22.95 1.60
CA ARG A 497 -8.60 -22.15 2.79
C ARG A 497 -7.41 -21.20 2.57
N ASN A 498 -7.03 -20.92 1.33
CA ASN A 498 -5.99 -19.93 1.04
C ASN A 498 -6.58 -18.51 1.09
N SER A 499 -5.72 -17.56 1.43
CA SER A 499 -5.98 -16.12 1.50
C SER A 499 -5.32 -15.40 0.34
N VAL A 500 -5.89 -14.27 -0.07
CA VAL A 500 -5.20 -13.28 -0.91
C VAL A 500 -5.15 -11.96 -0.14
N MET A 501 -3.96 -11.36 -0.05
CA MET A 501 -3.64 -10.24 0.83
C MET A 501 -2.99 -9.09 0.04
N TYR A 502 -2.98 -7.89 0.62
CA TYR A 502 -2.24 -6.71 0.13
C TYR A 502 -2.45 -6.42 -1.36
N PRO A 503 -3.69 -6.14 -1.79
CA PRO A 503 -3.98 -5.91 -3.19
C PRO A 503 -3.31 -4.63 -3.72
N ALA A 504 -2.99 -4.58 -5.01
CA ALA A 504 -2.73 -3.34 -5.73
C ALA A 504 -3.22 -3.43 -7.18
N ILE A 505 -3.76 -2.35 -7.74
CA ILE A 505 -4.40 -2.33 -9.05
C ILE A 505 -3.58 -1.51 -10.04
N GLY A 506 -3.23 -2.08 -11.19
CA GLY A 506 -2.71 -1.33 -12.34
C GLY A 506 -3.72 -1.34 -13.49
N VAL A 507 -4.03 -0.16 -14.06
CA VAL A 507 -4.94 -0.01 -15.21
C VAL A 507 -4.31 0.91 -16.24
N ASN A 508 -4.36 0.53 -17.52
CA ASN A 508 -3.87 1.36 -18.63
C ASN A 508 -4.94 2.36 -19.11
N ALA A 509 -4.56 3.26 -20.03
CA ALA A 509 -5.46 4.28 -20.57
C ALA A 509 -6.72 3.70 -21.25
N ASP A 510 -6.63 2.47 -21.78
CA ASP A 510 -7.74 1.77 -22.44
C ASP A 510 -8.70 1.08 -21.44
N GLY A 511 -8.44 1.19 -20.13
CA GLY A 511 -9.26 0.60 -19.08
C GLY A 511 -9.06 -0.91 -18.92
N GLN A 512 -7.97 -1.47 -19.44
CA GLN A 512 -7.54 -2.84 -19.16
C GLN A 512 -6.52 -2.84 -18.02
N GLY A 513 -6.59 -3.83 -17.15
CA GLY A 513 -5.77 -3.85 -15.94
C GLY A 513 -5.58 -5.23 -15.32
N ALA A 514 -4.85 -5.24 -14.23
CA ALA A 514 -4.68 -6.38 -13.36
C ALA A 514 -4.55 -5.92 -11.91
N MET A 515 -4.94 -6.80 -10.99
CA MET A 515 -4.80 -6.61 -9.56
C MET A 515 -3.84 -7.68 -9.03
N VAL A 516 -2.72 -7.24 -8.48
CA VAL A 516 -1.73 -8.11 -7.80
C VAL A 516 -2.12 -8.29 -6.34
N MET A 517 -1.83 -9.46 -5.78
CA MET A 517 -2.06 -9.83 -4.39
C MET A 517 -1.00 -10.86 -3.96
N SER A 518 -0.63 -10.87 -2.68
CA SER A 518 0.09 -12.02 -2.10
C SER A 518 -0.90 -13.17 -1.84
N LEU A 519 -0.51 -14.40 -2.16
CA LEU A 519 -1.27 -15.63 -1.92
C LEU A 519 -0.55 -16.47 -0.88
N ALA A 520 -1.22 -16.79 0.23
CA ALA A 520 -0.73 -17.73 1.23
C ALA A 520 -1.88 -18.52 1.85
N GLY A 521 -1.59 -19.64 2.49
CA GLY A 521 -2.59 -20.42 3.19
C GLY A 521 -2.09 -21.80 3.58
N PRO A 522 -2.93 -22.63 4.23
CA PRO A 522 -2.57 -23.99 4.60
C PRO A 522 -2.14 -24.88 3.43
N ASN A 523 -2.53 -24.50 2.19
CA ASN A 523 -2.27 -25.25 0.97
C ASN A 523 -1.42 -24.48 -0.05
N ALA A 524 -0.91 -23.29 0.29
CA ALA A 524 -0.05 -22.49 -0.58
C ALA A 524 1.03 -21.79 0.26
N PHE A 525 2.29 -21.97 -0.12
CA PHE A 525 3.37 -21.13 0.39
C PHE A 525 3.18 -19.69 -0.11
N PRO A 526 3.71 -18.67 0.58
CA PRO A 526 3.59 -17.28 0.15
C PRO A 526 4.10 -17.11 -1.29
N SER A 527 3.17 -16.75 -2.17
CA SER A 527 3.36 -16.72 -3.63
C SER A 527 2.82 -15.41 -4.21
N PRO A 528 3.42 -14.87 -5.27
CA PRO A 528 2.80 -13.79 -6.01
C PRO A 528 1.54 -14.28 -6.71
N SER A 529 0.50 -13.46 -6.73
CA SER A 529 -0.68 -13.76 -7.51
C SER A 529 -1.27 -12.52 -8.15
N TYR A 530 -2.02 -12.70 -9.22
CA TYR A 530 -2.79 -11.60 -9.80
C TYR A 530 -4.08 -12.08 -10.45
N VAL A 531 -5.01 -11.16 -10.65
CA VAL A 531 -6.24 -11.38 -11.42
C VAL A 531 -6.43 -10.26 -12.43
N LYS A 532 -6.89 -10.59 -13.63
CA LYS A 532 -7.16 -9.58 -14.67
C LYS A 532 -8.40 -8.77 -14.31
N MET A 533 -8.44 -7.52 -14.72
CA MET A 533 -9.62 -6.68 -14.57
C MET A 533 -9.74 -5.66 -15.70
N ASN A 534 -10.92 -5.06 -15.83
CA ASN A 534 -11.16 -3.93 -16.72
C ASN A 534 -12.35 -3.10 -16.22
N LEU A 535 -12.85 -2.18 -17.04
CA LEU A 535 -14.05 -1.37 -16.77
C LEU A 535 -15.34 -2.18 -16.50
N ASN A 536 -15.35 -3.50 -16.73
CA ASN A 536 -16.45 -4.41 -16.40
C ASN A 536 -16.23 -5.21 -15.10
N GLY A 537 -15.06 -5.07 -14.47
CA GLY A 537 -14.69 -5.73 -13.21
C GLY A 537 -13.63 -6.81 -13.38
N VAL A 538 -13.48 -7.66 -12.37
CA VAL A 538 -12.46 -8.71 -12.30
C VAL A 538 -12.84 -9.93 -13.15
N ARG A 539 -11.90 -10.46 -13.93
CA ARG A 539 -12.10 -11.52 -14.94
C ARG A 539 -11.17 -12.72 -14.76
N GLY A 540 -11.70 -13.92 -14.98
CA GLY A 540 -10.92 -15.15 -15.06
C GLY A 540 -10.40 -15.67 -13.71
N PRO A 541 -9.49 -16.66 -13.75
CA PRO A 541 -8.90 -17.24 -12.54
C PRO A 541 -7.85 -16.31 -11.91
N VAL A 542 -7.51 -16.58 -10.65
CA VAL A 542 -6.29 -16.05 -10.03
C VAL A 542 -5.09 -16.80 -10.63
N ARG A 543 -4.07 -16.05 -11.04
CA ARG A 543 -2.84 -16.53 -11.66
C ARG A 543 -1.70 -16.45 -10.68
N VAL A 544 -0.89 -17.50 -10.60
CA VAL A 544 0.33 -17.58 -9.81
C VAL A 544 1.49 -17.79 -10.80
N PRO A 545 2.22 -16.73 -11.18
CA PRO A 545 3.26 -16.83 -12.20
C PRO A 545 4.47 -17.62 -11.70
N GLU A 546 4.68 -17.64 -10.39
CA GLU A 546 5.73 -18.38 -9.71
C GLU A 546 5.18 -18.84 -8.36
N PHE A 547 5.34 -20.11 -8.00
CA PHE A 547 4.87 -20.60 -6.72
C PHE A 547 5.97 -20.44 -5.68
N GLY A 548 5.62 -19.93 -4.51
CA GLY A 548 6.47 -19.96 -3.33
C GLY A 548 6.80 -21.38 -2.91
N GLN A 549 7.92 -21.54 -2.22
CA GLN A 549 8.58 -22.85 -2.05
C GLN A 549 8.66 -23.27 -0.58
N ARG A 550 8.55 -22.34 0.36
CA ARG A 550 8.67 -22.55 1.80
C ARG A 550 7.76 -21.59 2.56
N PRO A 551 7.44 -21.85 3.85
CA PRO A 551 6.82 -20.84 4.68
C PRO A 551 7.73 -19.62 4.85
N ASP A 552 7.15 -18.50 5.24
CA ASP A 552 7.90 -17.42 5.87
C ASP A 552 8.46 -17.90 7.21
N ASP A 553 9.74 -17.61 7.43
CA ASP A 553 10.53 -18.07 8.58
C ASP A 553 11.49 -16.95 8.99
N GLY A 554 10.92 -15.74 9.06
CA GLY A 554 11.53 -14.49 9.43
C GLY A 554 11.67 -14.29 10.94
N PHE A 555 12.55 -13.38 11.36
CA PHE A 555 12.74 -13.09 12.78
C PHE A 555 11.48 -12.52 13.44
N THR A 556 10.62 -11.85 12.66
CA THR A 556 9.37 -11.29 13.17
C THR A 556 8.34 -12.34 13.58
N CYS A 557 8.49 -13.58 13.08
CA CYS A 557 7.61 -14.70 13.43
C CYS A 557 7.72 -15.15 14.90
N TYR A 558 8.81 -14.80 15.59
CA TYR A 558 9.24 -15.51 16.79
C TYR A 558 9.47 -14.60 18.00
N ALA A 559 8.93 -15.03 19.15
CA ALA A 559 9.00 -14.29 20.40
C ALA A 559 10.44 -14.11 20.90
N ALA A 560 11.36 -15.02 20.54
CA ALA A 560 12.79 -14.89 20.79
C ALA A 560 13.40 -13.57 20.26
N PHE A 561 12.83 -12.97 19.22
CA PHE A 561 13.33 -11.72 18.62
C PHE A 561 12.41 -10.52 18.86
N VAL A 562 11.09 -10.70 18.82
CA VAL A 562 10.13 -9.59 18.93
C VAL A 562 9.38 -9.54 20.27
N GLY A 563 9.69 -10.46 21.19
CA GLY A 563 9.01 -10.59 22.48
C GLY A 563 7.65 -11.29 22.37
N SER A 564 6.98 -11.46 23.52
CA SER A 564 5.73 -12.24 23.63
C SER A 564 4.47 -11.52 23.12
N ARG A 565 4.61 -10.41 22.40
CA ARG A 565 3.47 -9.71 21.81
C ARG A 565 3.01 -10.52 20.61
N ASP A 566 1.84 -11.13 20.75
CA ASP A 566 1.19 -11.91 19.69
C ASP A 566 0.89 -11.03 18.47
N ARG A 567 1.83 -10.99 17.52
CA ARG A 567 1.67 -10.27 16.26
C ARG A 567 1.61 -11.19 15.05
N GLY A 568 2.15 -12.41 15.10
CA GLY A 568 2.39 -13.22 13.90
C GLY A 568 3.67 -12.80 13.17
N CYS A 569 3.97 -13.45 12.04
CA CYS A 569 5.02 -13.04 11.12
C CYS A 569 4.62 -11.76 10.39
N ARG A 570 5.49 -10.75 10.37
CA ARG A 570 5.24 -9.53 9.59
C ARG A 570 5.43 -9.87 8.11
N TRP A 571 4.32 -9.90 7.37
CA TRP A 571 4.29 -10.12 5.92
C TRP A 571 3.88 -8.83 5.22
N GLY A 572 4.59 -8.48 4.14
CA GLY A 572 4.61 -7.19 3.42
C GLY A 572 3.41 -6.27 3.59
N ASP A 573 3.62 -4.98 3.88
CA ASP A 573 2.48 -4.09 4.19
C ASP A 573 1.74 -3.57 2.93
N TYR A 574 2.35 -3.65 1.74
CA TYR A 574 1.73 -3.26 0.47
C TYR A 574 2.42 -3.88 -0.74
N SER A 575 1.61 -4.14 -1.77
CA SER A 575 2.07 -4.46 -3.14
C SER A 575 1.93 -3.23 -4.05
N SER A 576 2.46 -3.29 -5.28
CA SER A 576 2.42 -2.16 -6.20
C SER A 576 2.06 -2.57 -7.63
N ALA A 577 1.32 -1.70 -8.35
CA ALA A 577 0.97 -1.96 -9.74
C ALA A 577 0.80 -0.67 -10.57
N VAL A 578 1.41 -0.65 -11.75
CA VAL A 578 1.45 0.53 -12.64
C VAL A 578 1.36 0.12 -14.11
N ALA A 579 0.76 0.96 -14.94
CA ALA A 579 0.75 0.78 -16.40
C ALA A 579 1.88 1.60 -17.04
N ASP A 580 2.63 0.99 -17.96
CA ASP A 580 3.63 1.72 -18.74
C ASP A 580 3.02 2.45 -19.95
N GLY A 581 3.82 3.29 -20.62
CA GLY A 581 3.39 4.03 -21.82
C GLY A 581 3.04 3.18 -23.05
N ARG A 582 3.14 1.85 -22.97
CA ARG A 582 2.66 0.90 -23.99
C ARG A 582 1.41 0.15 -23.52
N GLY A 583 0.82 0.55 -22.40
CA GLY A 583 -0.37 -0.07 -21.83
C GLY A 583 -0.13 -1.43 -21.17
N ARG A 584 1.13 -1.83 -20.95
CA ARG A 584 1.45 -3.08 -20.22
C ARG A 584 1.36 -2.82 -18.72
N ILE A 585 0.82 -3.78 -17.99
CA ILE A 585 0.65 -3.69 -16.54
C ILE A 585 1.83 -4.36 -15.87
N TRP A 586 2.54 -3.58 -15.07
CA TRP A 586 3.62 -4.03 -14.21
C TRP A 586 3.10 -4.14 -12.80
N MET A 587 3.41 -5.25 -12.15
CA MET A 587 2.93 -5.60 -10.82
C MET A 587 4.10 -6.09 -9.99
N ALA A 588 4.08 -5.83 -8.71
CA ALA A 588 5.09 -6.34 -7.80
C ALA A 588 4.48 -6.71 -6.45
N THR A 589 4.95 -7.82 -5.88
CA THR A 589 4.58 -8.33 -4.56
C THR A 589 5.69 -9.28 -4.06
N GLU A 590 5.56 -9.75 -2.83
CA GLU A 590 6.54 -10.58 -2.14
C GLU A 590 6.22 -12.06 -2.24
N PHE A 591 7.25 -12.89 -2.10
CA PHE A 591 7.13 -14.34 -2.10
C PHE A 591 8.34 -15.01 -1.45
N ILE A 592 8.23 -16.33 -1.22
CA ILE A 592 9.34 -17.13 -0.73
C ILE A 592 9.92 -18.00 -1.86
N PRO A 593 11.05 -17.61 -2.49
CA PRO A 593 11.70 -18.39 -3.54
C PRO A 593 12.41 -19.65 -3.00
N ASP A 594 12.91 -20.49 -3.90
CA ASP A 594 13.87 -21.57 -3.57
C ASP A 594 15.32 -21.09 -3.64
N ASP A 595 15.61 -19.96 -3.01
CA ASP A 595 16.92 -19.31 -3.03
C ASP A 595 17.67 -19.42 -1.70
N ALA A 596 18.89 -18.89 -1.70
CA ALA A 596 19.66 -18.66 -0.49
C ALA A 596 18.90 -17.68 0.44
N ARG A 597 18.71 -18.08 1.70
CA ARG A 597 18.12 -17.25 2.74
C ARG A 597 19.17 -16.57 3.61
N LEU A 598 18.77 -15.53 4.32
CA LEU A 598 19.49 -15.06 5.49
C LEU A 598 19.06 -15.86 6.74
N PRO A 599 19.84 -15.86 7.82
CA PRO A 599 19.40 -16.42 9.09
C PRO A 599 18.04 -15.86 9.54
N PHE A 600 17.85 -14.55 9.41
CA PHE A 600 16.71 -13.81 9.95
C PHE A 600 15.59 -13.49 8.94
N ALA A 601 15.73 -13.82 7.65
CA ALA A 601 14.70 -13.56 6.64
C ALA A 601 14.90 -14.45 5.41
N ASN A 602 13.80 -14.83 4.76
CA ASN A 602 13.81 -15.65 3.55
C ASN A 602 12.92 -15.14 2.41
N TRP A 603 12.43 -13.90 2.52
CA TRP A 603 11.60 -13.28 1.49
C TRP A 603 12.40 -12.80 0.27
N ALA A 604 11.69 -12.72 -0.85
CA ALA A 604 12.10 -11.97 -2.03
C ALA A 604 10.90 -11.24 -2.64
N THR A 605 11.18 -10.32 -3.55
CA THR A 605 10.18 -9.62 -4.34
C THR A 605 10.20 -10.11 -5.79
N ILE A 606 9.06 -10.06 -6.46
CA ILE A 606 8.94 -10.43 -7.86
C ILE A 606 8.22 -9.32 -8.62
N VAL A 607 8.71 -9.04 -9.83
CA VAL A 607 8.06 -8.11 -10.74
C VAL A 607 7.46 -8.90 -11.89
N MET A 608 6.20 -8.63 -12.20
CA MET A 608 5.42 -9.30 -13.24
C MET A 608 4.97 -8.28 -14.27
N ARG A 609 5.30 -8.51 -15.54
CA ARG A 609 4.77 -7.72 -16.65
C ARG A 609 3.68 -8.49 -17.38
N HIS A 610 2.46 -7.97 -17.35
CA HIS A 610 1.31 -8.47 -18.09
C HIS A 610 1.00 -7.58 -19.31
N THR A 611 0.76 -8.21 -20.46
CA THR A 611 0.20 -7.54 -21.65
C THR A 611 -1.29 -7.87 -21.73
N PRO A 612 -2.20 -6.89 -21.49
CA PRO A 612 -3.64 -7.13 -21.36
C PRO A 612 -4.37 -7.68 -22.58
#